data_AF-A0A955ATR4-F1
#
_entry.id   AF-A0A955ATR4-F1
#
_cell.length_a   1.000
_cell.length_b   1.000
_cell.length_c   1.000
_cell.angle_alpha   90.00
_cell.angle_beta   90.00
_cell.angle_gamma   90.00
#
_symmetry.space_group_name_H-M   'P 1'
#
loop_
_entity.id
_entity.type
_entity.pdbx_description
1 polymer ?
#
loop_
_entity_poly.entity_id
_entity_poly.type
_entity_poly.pdbx_seq_one_letter_code
_entity_poly.pdbx_strand_id
1 'polypeptide(L)'
;MNISRVSGMAMLLVVVLRIAIGWQLFYEGIWKINTLDSPNPWTSAGYLKNSQGPMRNTFRKMAGDPDDLDWLNADKVVAGWKDWQQRFTDHYGLDENQAKRLTYLIDGRKEYAVELTTGVPEEIDLTSINARYRVGKESKDIQVVRYDPEKQRLIASGEARIEPEEKQKLLAPWQDAIAAEEVSSLPDNVQAYIAAIEKLYRDTSELGYAQRVKAMLGGNVELTGNEGQQRIGDIEKYRKQLSEYETQLARVQQDYQYDHLNYRWGEIQGLRSSLVGPIKAMDADLKSDAQKLLSVAQMKRGSVPEPWTALRISDTLTIAGLTILGLLLIFGLF
;
A
#
# COMPACT_ATOMS: atom_id res chain seq x y z
N MET A 1 13.86 64.38 22.23
CA MET A 1 14.21 62.97 22.43
C MET A 1 15.30 62.62 21.43
N ASN A 2 16.55 62.45 21.87
CA ASN A 2 17.70 62.27 20.97
C ASN A 2 17.63 60.89 20.30
N ILE A 3 17.23 60.85 19.03
CA ILE A 3 17.20 59.67 18.16
C ILE A 3 18.59 59.01 18.05
N SER A 4 19.67 59.75 18.33
CA SER A 4 21.06 59.27 18.31
C SER A 4 21.42 58.28 19.42
N ARG A 5 20.67 58.19 20.53
CA ARG A 5 20.93 57.21 21.62
C ARG A 5 20.04 55.97 21.58
N VAL A 6 18.95 56.01 20.82
CA VAL A 6 18.14 54.82 20.50
C VAL A 6 18.82 53.98 19.40
N SER A 7 19.91 54.47 18.79
CA SER A 7 20.46 53.96 17.55
C SER A 7 21.31 52.67 17.70
N GLY A 8 22.26 52.60 18.64
CA GLY A 8 23.22 51.47 18.70
C GLY A 8 22.67 50.19 19.33
N MET A 9 22.00 50.30 20.47
CA MET A 9 21.46 49.12 21.18
C MET A 9 20.30 48.49 20.40
N ALA A 10 19.43 49.30 19.77
CA ALA A 10 18.37 48.79 18.93
C ALA A 10 18.93 48.07 17.69
N MET A 11 19.97 48.62 17.04
CA MET A 11 20.65 47.95 15.93
C MET A 11 21.25 46.60 16.37
N LEU A 12 21.93 46.56 17.52
CA LEU A 12 22.46 45.31 18.07
C LEU A 12 21.34 44.29 18.31
N LEU A 13 20.25 44.70 18.96
CA LEU A 13 19.12 43.81 19.25
C LEU A 13 18.43 43.31 17.98
N VAL A 14 18.30 44.13 16.94
CA VAL A 14 17.75 43.70 15.64
C VAL A 14 18.67 42.70 14.96
N VAL A 15 20.00 42.91 15.00
CA VAL A 15 20.97 41.95 14.45
C VAL A 15 20.92 40.63 15.21
N VAL A 16 20.88 40.66 16.53
CA VAL A 16 20.76 39.46 17.36
C VAL A 16 19.44 38.74 17.10
N LEU A 17 18.31 39.46 17.03
CA LEU A 17 17.01 38.89 16.71
C LEU A 17 17.01 38.24 15.32
N ARG A 18 17.60 38.89 14.32
CA ARG A 18 17.74 38.35 12.96
C ARG A 18 18.54 37.05 12.96
N ILE A 19 19.69 37.03 13.64
CA ILE A 19 20.53 35.84 13.77
C ILE A 19 19.77 34.74 14.52
N ALA A 20 19.03 35.06 15.57
CA ALA A 20 18.23 34.09 16.33
C ALA A 20 17.11 33.47 15.49
N ILE A 21 16.37 34.27 14.72
CA ILE A 21 15.35 33.77 13.78
C ILE A 21 16.01 32.92 12.69
N GLY A 22 17.11 33.40 12.10
CA GLY A 22 17.86 32.68 11.08
C GLY A 22 18.38 31.33 11.56
N TRP A 23 18.91 31.29 12.79
CA TRP A 23 19.35 30.07 13.45
C TRP A 23 18.20 29.08 13.63
N GLN A 24 17.04 29.52 14.12
CA GLN A 24 15.87 28.66 14.30
C GLN A 24 15.43 28.04 12.97
N LEU A 25 15.32 28.83 11.90
CA LEU A 25 14.91 28.33 10.58
C LEU A 25 15.95 27.36 10.00
N PHE A 26 17.24 27.71 10.10
CA PHE A 26 18.32 26.86 9.61
C PHE A 26 18.36 25.51 10.34
N TYR A 27 18.30 25.54 11.68
CA TYR A 27 18.26 24.34 12.51
C TYR A 27 17.07 23.46 12.15
N GLU A 28 15.87 24.03 12.01
CA GLU A 28 14.68 23.28 11.58
C GLU A 28 14.83 22.67 10.19
N GLY A 29 15.45 23.39 9.25
CA GLY A 29 15.72 22.89 7.91
C GLY A 29 16.69 21.69 7.93
N ILE A 30 17.81 21.82 8.64
CA ILE A 30 18.80 20.74 8.80
C ILE A 30 18.20 19.53 9.53
N TRP A 31 17.40 19.78 10.59
CA TRP A 31 16.69 18.71 11.29
C TRP A 31 15.78 17.95 10.33
N LYS A 32 14.99 18.63 9.49
CA LYS A 32 14.14 17.97 8.49
C LYS A 32 14.96 17.15 7.50
N ILE A 33 16.10 17.67 7.00
CA ILE A 33 17.00 16.91 6.12
C ILE A 33 17.44 15.60 6.77
N ASN A 34 17.86 15.65 8.04
CA ASN A 34 18.34 14.48 8.76
C ASN A 34 17.25 13.43 8.99
N THR A 35 15.96 13.82 8.96
CA THR A 35 14.85 12.86 9.05
C THR A 35 14.57 12.13 7.74
N LEU A 36 15.03 12.62 6.58
CA LEU A 36 14.69 12.04 5.27
C LEU A 36 15.15 10.59 5.11
N ASP A 37 16.24 10.21 5.77
CA ASP A 37 16.78 8.84 5.78
C ASP A 37 16.30 8.00 6.97
N SER A 38 15.42 8.55 7.82
CA SER A 38 14.86 7.85 8.97
C SER A 38 13.57 7.10 8.63
N PRO A 39 13.10 6.16 9.47
CA PRO A 39 11.84 5.45 9.24
C PRO A 39 10.60 6.36 9.19
N ASN A 40 10.69 7.56 9.78
CA ASN A 40 9.60 8.53 9.83
C ASN A 40 10.09 9.88 9.28
N PRO A 41 10.28 9.98 7.95
CA PRO A 41 10.74 11.21 7.34
C PRO A 41 9.72 12.33 7.54
N TRP A 42 10.21 13.54 7.79
CA TRP A 42 9.34 14.70 7.86
C TRP A 42 8.63 14.91 6.52
N THR A 43 7.35 15.24 6.58
CA THR A 43 6.54 15.61 5.41
C THR A 43 5.54 16.70 5.75
N SER A 44 5.27 17.58 4.78
CA SER A 44 4.25 18.63 4.86
C SER A 44 2.83 18.10 4.64
N ALA A 45 2.66 16.82 4.28
CA ALA A 45 1.37 16.23 3.93
C ALA A 45 0.28 16.50 4.97
N GLY A 46 0.59 16.34 6.26
CA GLY A 46 -0.36 16.60 7.35
C GLY A 46 -0.89 18.03 7.36
N TYR A 47 -0.04 19.02 7.08
CA TYR A 47 -0.41 20.43 7.03
C TYR A 47 -1.18 20.76 5.75
N LEU A 48 -0.69 20.29 4.60
CA LEU A 48 -1.29 20.59 3.30
C LEU A 48 -2.69 19.98 3.17
N LYS A 49 -2.86 18.72 3.60
CA LYS A 49 -4.15 18.02 3.57
C LYS A 49 -5.19 18.66 4.47
N ASN A 50 -4.78 19.09 5.67
CA ASN A 50 -5.69 19.69 6.65
C ASN A 50 -5.81 21.21 6.54
N SER A 51 -5.27 21.81 5.48
CA SER A 51 -5.37 23.26 5.29
C SER A 51 -6.83 23.73 5.23
N GLN A 52 -7.08 24.92 5.77
CA GLN A 52 -8.40 25.56 5.86
C GLN A 52 -8.33 27.01 5.37
N GLY A 53 -9.49 27.63 5.16
CA GLY A 53 -9.59 29.03 4.73
C GLY A 53 -9.52 29.24 3.21
N PRO A 54 -9.38 30.50 2.75
CA PRO A 54 -9.61 30.88 1.35
C PRO A 54 -8.61 30.26 0.36
N MET A 55 -7.40 29.90 0.83
CA MET A 55 -6.37 29.27 0.01
C MET A 55 -6.28 27.74 0.19
N ARG A 56 -7.21 27.12 0.93
CA ARG A 56 -7.26 25.67 1.18
C ARG A 56 -7.05 24.84 -0.07
N ASN A 57 -7.77 25.15 -1.15
CA ASN A 57 -7.71 24.36 -2.38
C ASN A 57 -6.31 24.38 -3.02
N THR A 58 -5.58 25.50 -2.92
CA THR A 58 -4.21 25.61 -3.39
C THR A 58 -3.26 24.75 -2.56
N PHE A 59 -3.36 24.84 -1.23
CA PHE A 59 -2.53 24.05 -0.32
C PHE A 59 -2.80 22.55 -0.42
N ARG A 60 -4.07 22.14 -0.50
CA ARG A 60 -4.43 20.73 -0.66
C ARG A 60 -3.94 20.14 -1.98
N LYS A 61 -3.99 20.90 -3.08
CA LYS A 61 -3.45 20.45 -4.38
C LYS A 61 -1.95 20.16 -4.31
N MET A 62 -1.20 20.90 -3.50
CA MET A 62 0.23 20.65 -3.30
C MET A 62 0.50 19.30 -2.62
N ALA A 63 -0.46 18.71 -1.90
CA ALA A 63 -0.35 17.35 -1.39
C ALA A 63 -0.50 16.25 -2.46
N GLY A 64 -0.91 16.61 -3.69
CA GLY A 64 -1.18 15.66 -4.79
C GLY A 64 -2.51 14.94 -4.62
N ASP A 65 -2.61 14.07 -3.62
CA ASP A 65 -3.83 13.32 -3.26
C ASP A 65 -4.28 13.72 -1.85
N PRO A 66 -4.97 14.88 -1.71
CA PRO A 66 -5.32 15.42 -0.39
C PRO A 66 -6.32 14.56 0.38
N ASP A 67 -7.14 13.80 -0.35
CA ASP A 67 -8.22 12.98 0.18
C ASP A 67 -7.88 11.48 0.22
N ASP A 68 -6.66 11.10 -0.16
CA ASP A 68 -6.21 9.71 -0.20
C ASP A 68 -7.10 8.81 -1.08
N LEU A 69 -7.77 9.38 -2.10
CA LEU A 69 -8.67 8.63 -2.99
C LEU A 69 -7.91 7.70 -3.91
N ASP A 70 -6.63 7.96 -4.18
CA ASP A 70 -5.81 7.10 -5.02
C ASP A 70 -5.44 5.81 -4.29
N TRP A 71 -5.32 5.86 -2.96
CA TRP A 71 -5.17 4.66 -2.11
C TRP A 71 -6.43 3.77 -2.09
N LEU A 72 -7.58 4.34 -2.45
CA LEU A 72 -8.85 3.61 -2.57
C LEU A 72 -9.15 3.19 -4.01
N ASN A 73 -8.17 3.26 -4.90
CA ASN A 73 -8.22 2.77 -6.26
C ASN A 73 -7.16 1.68 -6.46
N ALA A 74 -7.61 0.43 -6.61
CA ALA A 74 -6.70 -0.71 -6.70
C ALA A 74 -5.72 -0.59 -7.88
N ASP A 75 -6.16 -0.11 -9.04
CA ASP A 75 -5.31 0.01 -10.22
C ASP A 75 -4.23 1.06 -10.02
N LYS A 76 -4.55 2.19 -9.37
CA LYS A 76 -3.55 3.22 -9.03
C LYS A 76 -2.54 2.71 -8.02
N VAL A 77 -2.97 2.00 -6.96
CA VAL A 77 -2.07 1.42 -5.97
C VAL A 77 -1.13 0.41 -6.62
N VAL A 78 -1.68 -0.52 -7.41
CA VAL A 78 -0.87 -1.54 -8.10
C VAL A 78 0.08 -0.89 -9.11
N ALA A 79 -0.35 0.12 -9.87
CA ALA A 79 0.52 0.85 -10.77
C ALA A 79 1.67 1.55 -10.01
N GLY A 80 1.38 2.16 -8.84
CA GLY A 80 2.40 2.74 -7.97
C GLY A 80 3.40 1.71 -7.46
N TRP A 81 2.95 0.50 -7.11
CA TRP A 81 3.84 -0.60 -6.75
C TRP A 81 4.68 -1.12 -7.90
N LYS A 82 4.16 -1.11 -9.13
CA LYS A 82 4.94 -1.46 -10.34
C LYS A 82 6.02 -0.45 -10.66
N ASP A 83 5.68 0.84 -10.57
CA ASP A 83 6.64 1.92 -10.74
C ASP A 83 7.73 1.87 -9.65
N TRP A 84 7.35 1.61 -8.40
CA TRP A 84 8.30 1.38 -7.31
C TRP A 84 9.15 0.11 -7.51
N GLN A 85 8.55 -1.00 -7.99
CA GLN A 85 9.26 -2.24 -8.30
C GLN A 85 10.40 -1.99 -9.29
N GLN A 86 10.14 -1.19 -10.34
CA GLN A 86 11.13 -0.83 -11.34
C GLN A 86 12.28 -0.06 -10.70
N ARG A 87 11.99 1.01 -9.95
CA ARG A 87 13.04 1.79 -9.25
C ARG A 87 13.82 0.96 -8.24
N PHE A 88 13.16 0.07 -7.51
CA PHE A 88 13.79 -0.83 -6.55
C PHE A 88 14.76 -1.79 -7.25
N THR A 89 14.32 -2.35 -8.39
CA THR A 89 15.13 -3.24 -9.22
C THR A 89 16.37 -2.53 -9.75
N ASP A 90 16.19 -1.33 -10.30
CA ASP A 90 17.27 -0.54 -10.90
C ASP A 90 18.27 -0.04 -9.85
N HIS A 91 17.78 0.46 -8.71
CA HIS A 91 18.61 1.01 -7.63
C HIS A 91 19.52 -0.05 -6.99
N TYR A 92 18.95 -1.21 -6.66
CA TYR A 92 19.71 -2.30 -6.03
C TYR A 92 20.39 -3.24 -7.03
N GLY A 93 20.10 -3.13 -8.33
CA GLY A 93 20.63 -4.01 -9.37
C GLY A 93 20.33 -5.47 -9.05
N LEU A 94 19.04 -5.80 -8.92
CA LEU A 94 18.62 -7.15 -8.54
C LEU A 94 19.03 -8.18 -9.59
N ASP A 95 19.44 -9.36 -9.12
CA ASP A 95 19.63 -10.51 -9.99
C ASP A 95 18.28 -11.10 -10.47
N GLU A 96 18.32 -12.02 -11.44
CA GLU A 96 17.11 -12.63 -12.01
C GLU A 96 16.23 -13.33 -10.96
N ASN A 97 16.84 -13.98 -9.96
CA ASN A 97 16.11 -14.67 -8.91
C ASN A 97 15.45 -13.68 -7.95
N GLN A 98 16.16 -12.63 -7.55
CA GLN A 98 15.64 -11.54 -6.72
C GLN A 98 14.48 -10.82 -7.42
N ALA A 99 14.65 -10.45 -8.70
CA ALA A 99 13.61 -9.79 -9.49
C ALA A 99 12.36 -10.66 -9.68
N LYS A 100 12.55 -11.96 -9.90
CA LYS A 100 11.45 -12.94 -9.98
C LYS A 100 10.71 -13.07 -8.65
N ARG A 101 11.43 -13.16 -7.52
CA ARG A 101 10.82 -13.21 -6.18
C ARG A 101 10.05 -11.93 -5.87
N LEU A 102 10.58 -10.76 -6.22
CA LEU A 102 9.89 -9.48 -6.06
C LEU A 102 8.60 -9.41 -6.90
N THR A 103 8.65 -9.94 -8.13
CA THR A 103 7.45 -10.03 -8.98
C THR A 103 6.39 -10.92 -8.35
N TYR A 104 6.77 -12.08 -7.81
CA TYR A 104 5.83 -12.97 -7.10
C TYR A 104 5.27 -12.35 -5.83
N LEU A 105 6.05 -11.55 -5.11
CA LEU A 105 5.57 -10.82 -3.95
C LEU A 105 4.44 -9.85 -4.32
N ILE A 106 4.61 -9.10 -5.41
CA ILE A 106 3.64 -8.09 -5.85
C ILE A 106 2.44 -8.74 -6.53
N ASP A 107 2.66 -9.53 -7.58
CA ASP A 107 1.58 -10.04 -8.44
C ASP A 107 0.95 -11.33 -7.91
N GLY A 108 1.65 -12.04 -7.03
CA GLY A 108 1.39 -13.45 -6.75
C GLY A 108 2.14 -14.35 -7.74
N ARG A 109 2.19 -15.64 -7.44
CA ARG A 109 2.64 -16.61 -8.45
C ARG A 109 1.53 -16.80 -9.45
N LYS A 110 1.85 -16.90 -10.75
CA LYS A 110 0.85 -17.22 -11.77
C LYS A 110 0.33 -18.65 -11.65
N GLU A 111 1.19 -19.55 -11.19
CA GLU A 111 0.93 -20.97 -11.05
C GLU A 111 1.66 -21.49 -9.82
N TYR A 112 1.00 -22.38 -9.08
CA TYR A 112 1.59 -23.16 -8.00
C TYR A 112 1.71 -24.58 -8.49
N ALA A 113 2.93 -25.13 -8.51
CA ALA A 113 3.18 -26.48 -9.01
C ALA A 113 3.73 -27.36 -7.90
N VAL A 114 3.19 -28.57 -7.79
CA VAL A 114 3.68 -29.63 -6.90
C VAL A 114 3.94 -30.87 -7.73
N GLU A 115 5.14 -31.44 -7.59
CA GLU A 115 5.50 -32.68 -8.25
C GLU A 115 4.60 -33.83 -7.77
N LEU A 116 4.11 -34.62 -8.72
CA LEU A 116 3.27 -35.79 -8.52
C LEU A 116 3.68 -36.86 -9.54
N THR A 117 4.77 -37.54 -9.22
CA THR A 117 5.40 -38.60 -10.04
C THR A 117 4.56 -39.86 -10.12
N THR A 118 3.67 -40.08 -9.16
CA THR A 118 2.78 -41.25 -9.06
C THR A 118 1.56 -41.17 -9.97
N GLY A 119 1.33 -40.04 -10.64
CA GLY A 119 0.12 -39.80 -11.44
C GLY A 119 -1.09 -39.40 -10.59
N VAL A 120 -2.14 -38.94 -11.27
CA VAL A 120 -3.43 -38.64 -10.65
C VAL A 120 -4.19 -39.97 -10.47
N PRO A 121 -4.79 -40.24 -9.29
CA PRO A 121 -5.62 -41.42 -9.08
C PRO A 121 -6.81 -41.46 -10.07
N GLU A 122 -7.19 -42.65 -10.53
CA GLU A 122 -8.23 -42.84 -11.56
C GLU A 122 -9.62 -42.35 -11.11
N GLU A 123 -9.83 -42.26 -9.80
CA GLU A 123 -11.08 -41.82 -9.17
C GLU A 123 -11.32 -40.30 -9.27
N ILE A 124 -10.35 -39.52 -9.74
CA ILE A 124 -10.43 -38.05 -9.79
C ILE A 124 -10.53 -37.54 -11.23
N ASP A 125 -11.63 -36.82 -11.50
CA ASP A 125 -11.77 -36.00 -12.70
C ASP A 125 -11.46 -34.53 -12.42
N LEU A 126 -10.24 -34.11 -12.77
CA LEU A 126 -9.78 -32.71 -12.64
C LEU A 126 -10.45 -31.74 -13.61
N THR A 127 -11.16 -32.21 -14.64
CA THR A 127 -11.85 -31.32 -15.60
C THR A 127 -13.19 -30.81 -15.07
N SER A 128 -13.74 -31.49 -14.06
CA SER A 128 -15.00 -31.13 -13.39
C SER A 128 -14.84 -30.04 -12.33
N ILE A 129 -13.60 -29.67 -11.97
CA ILE A 129 -13.29 -28.79 -10.85
C ILE A 129 -12.87 -27.41 -11.37
N ASN A 130 -13.88 -26.59 -11.67
CA ASN A 130 -13.73 -25.20 -12.10
C ASN A 130 -14.18 -24.24 -10.99
N ALA A 131 -13.39 -23.20 -10.72
CA ALA A 131 -13.79 -22.06 -9.91
C ALA A 131 -14.50 -21.05 -10.80
N ARG A 132 -15.57 -20.45 -10.28
CA ARG A 132 -16.05 -19.18 -10.80
C ARG A 132 -15.27 -18.06 -10.14
N TYR A 133 -14.39 -17.42 -10.88
CA TYR A 133 -13.70 -16.23 -10.41
C TYR A 133 -14.53 -15.00 -10.73
N ARG A 134 -14.96 -14.25 -9.70
CA ARG A 134 -15.70 -12.99 -9.87
C ARG A 134 -14.80 -11.78 -9.66
N VAL A 135 -14.75 -10.88 -10.66
CA VAL A 135 -14.16 -9.54 -10.53
C VAL A 135 -15.23 -8.51 -10.82
N GLY A 136 -15.71 -7.83 -9.77
CA GLY A 136 -16.81 -6.89 -9.89
C GLY A 136 -18.09 -7.57 -10.39
N LYS A 137 -18.60 -7.16 -11.57
CA LYS A 137 -19.81 -7.74 -12.19
C LYS A 137 -19.52 -8.89 -13.15
N GLU A 138 -18.27 -9.15 -13.49
CA GLU A 138 -17.88 -10.19 -14.44
C GLU A 138 -17.49 -11.48 -13.70
N SER A 139 -17.88 -12.61 -14.28
CA SER A 139 -17.53 -13.95 -13.80
C SER A 139 -16.80 -14.71 -14.90
N LYS A 140 -15.62 -15.24 -14.60
CA LYS A 140 -14.83 -16.08 -15.49
C LYS A 140 -14.67 -17.46 -14.85
N ASP A 141 -14.96 -18.52 -15.59
CA ASP A 141 -14.65 -19.88 -15.16
C ASP A 141 -13.14 -20.12 -15.34
N ILE A 142 -12.46 -20.50 -14.25
CA ILE A 142 -11.03 -20.80 -14.24
C ILE A 142 -10.85 -22.21 -13.72
N GLN A 143 -10.11 -23.04 -14.44
CA GLN A 143 -9.71 -24.36 -13.95
C GLN A 143 -8.73 -24.16 -12.79
N VAL A 144 -9.13 -24.60 -11.59
CA VAL A 144 -8.39 -24.32 -10.35
C VAL A 144 -7.14 -25.18 -10.26
N VAL A 145 -7.29 -26.48 -10.56
CA VAL A 145 -6.20 -27.46 -10.52
C VAL A 145 -6.19 -28.24 -11.83
N ARG A 146 -5.00 -28.39 -12.41
CA ARG A 146 -4.76 -29.21 -13.61
C ARG A 146 -3.54 -30.09 -13.40
N TYR A 147 -3.48 -31.22 -14.11
CA TYR A 147 -2.31 -32.09 -14.11
C TYR A 147 -1.54 -31.95 -15.42
N ASP A 148 -0.22 -31.83 -15.32
CA ASP A 148 0.72 -31.79 -16.44
C ASP A 148 1.45 -33.15 -16.49
N PRO A 149 1.05 -34.07 -17.39
CA PRO A 149 1.57 -35.43 -17.42
C PRO A 149 3.02 -35.51 -17.92
N GLU A 150 3.45 -34.57 -18.77
CA GLU A 150 4.83 -34.53 -19.28
C GLU A 150 5.83 -34.18 -18.17
N LYS A 151 5.43 -33.28 -17.27
CA LYS A 151 6.26 -32.80 -16.16
C LYS A 151 5.87 -33.42 -14.82
N GLN A 152 4.95 -34.39 -14.83
CA GLN A 152 4.43 -35.12 -13.69
C GLN A 152 4.14 -34.20 -12.50
N ARG A 153 3.31 -33.17 -12.70
CA ARG A 153 3.05 -32.15 -11.68
C ARG A 153 1.60 -31.70 -11.68
N LEU A 154 1.04 -31.52 -10.48
CA LEU A 154 -0.20 -30.79 -10.28
C LEU A 154 0.08 -29.30 -10.29
N ILE A 155 -0.76 -28.55 -10.97
CA ILE A 155 -0.64 -27.11 -11.14
C ILE A 155 -1.95 -26.47 -10.71
N ALA A 156 -1.90 -25.60 -9.71
CA ALA A 156 -3.00 -24.73 -9.36
C ALA A 156 -2.83 -23.35 -10.01
N SER A 157 -3.94 -22.77 -10.48
CA SER A 157 -3.96 -21.39 -10.96
C SER A 157 -3.64 -20.44 -9.80
N GLY A 158 -2.78 -19.46 -10.03
CA GLY A 158 -2.54 -18.40 -9.06
C GLY A 158 -3.48 -17.21 -9.19
N GLU A 159 -4.40 -17.23 -10.18
CA GLU A 159 -5.46 -16.22 -10.31
C GLU A 159 -6.62 -16.46 -9.33
N ALA A 160 -6.79 -17.69 -8.85
CA ALA A 160 -7.84 -18.10 -7.92
C ALA A 160 -7.24 -18.94 -6.79
N ARG A 161 -7.70 -18.69 -5.56
CA ARG A 161 -7.39 -19.54 -4.40
C ARG A 161 -8.17 -20.86 -4.53
N ILE A 162 -7.58 -21.97 -4.09
CA ILE A 162 -8.36 -23.20 -3.87
C ILE A 162 -9.27 -22.96 -2.67
N GLU A 163 -10.58 -22.93 -2.88
CA GLU A 163 -11.55 -22.72 -1.82
C GLU A 163 -11.73 -23.99 -0.95
N PRO A 164 -12.21 -23.87 0.31
CA PRO A 164 -12.49 -25.02 1.15
C PRO A 164 -13.43 -26.04 0.50
N GLU A 165 -14.46 -25.57 -0.21
CA GLU A 165 -15.40 -26.42 -0.94
C GLU A 165 -14.72 -27.17 -2.10
N GLU A 166 -13.78 -26.53 -2.78
CA GLU A 166 -13.03 -27.12 -3.89
C GLU A 166 -12.03 -28.14 -3.37
N LYS A 167 -11.34 -27.83 -2.26
CA LYS A 167 -10.50 -28.79 -1.54
C LYS A 167 -11.34 -30.01 -1.14
N GLN A 168 -12.54 -29.81 -0.59
CA GLN A 168 -13.43 -30.91 -0.23
C GLN A 168 -13.81 -31.77 -1.42
N LYS A 169 -14.11 -31.16 -2.59
CA LYS A 169 -14.40 -31.90 -3.84
C LYS A 169 -13.18 -32.68 -4.34
N LEU A 170 -12.00 -32.06 -4.34
CA LEU A 170 -10.72 -32.68 -4.75
C LEU A 170 -10.33 -33.88 -3.90
N LEU A 171 -10.80 -33.92 -2.65
CA LEU A 171 -10.48 -34.97 -1.68
C LEU A 171 -11.70 -35.85 -1.32
N ALA A 172 -12.85 -35.64 -1.97
CA ALA A 172 -14.11 -36.29 -1.65
C ALA A 172 -14.03 -37.81 -1.56
N PRO A 173 -13.34 -38.52 -2.47
CA PRO A 173 -13.24 -39.99 -2.41
C PRO A 173 -12.55 -40.53 -1.16
N TRP A 174 -11.77 -39.70 -0.45
CA TRP A 174 -10.94 -40.13 0.68
C TRP A 174 -11.22 -39.31 1.95
N GLN A 175 -12.33 -38.58 2.02
CA GLN A 175 -12.66 -37.74 3.18
C GLN A 175 -12.73 -38.54 4.49
N ASP A 176 -13.32 -39.74 4.46
CA ASP A 176 -13.46 -40.58 5.65
C ASP A 176 -12.09 -41.05 6.16
N ALA A 177 -11.19 -41.45 5.26
CA ALA A 177 -9.82 -41.87 5.61
C ALA A 177 -8.98 -40.69 6.13
N ILE A 178 -9.18 -39.48 5.60
CA ILE A 178 -8.54 -38.25 6.09
C ILE A 178 -9.06 -37.91 7.50
N ALA A 179 -10.36 -38.00 7.73
CA ALA A 179 -10.98 -37.71 9.03
C ALA A 179 -10.59 -38.71 10.12
N ALA A 180 -10.35 -39.97 9.75
CA ALA A 180 -9.89 -41.03 10.65
C ALA A 180 -8.36 -41.03 10.88
N GLU A 181 -7.60 -40.12 10.25
CA GLU A 181 -6.13 -40.10 10.25
C GLU A 181 -5.49 -41.39 9.67
N GLU A 182 -6.20 -42.11 8.81
CA GLU A 182 -5.79 -43.38 8.21
C GLU A 182 -5.17 -43.21 6.81
N VAL A 183 -4.73 -42.00 6.45
CA VAL A 183 -4.16 -41.70 5.12
C VAL A 183 -2.97 -42.61 4.77
N SER A 184 -2.18 -43.01 5.77
CA SER A 184 -1.03 -43.92 5.61
C SER A 184 -1.40 -45.35 5.17
N SER A 185 -2.68 -45.73 5.27
CA SER A 185 -3.20 -47.02 4.82
C SER A 185 -3.62 -47.04 3.35
N LEU A 186 -3.69 -45.86 2.71
CA LEU A 186 -4.09 -45.71 1.31
C LEU A 186 -2.94 -46.07 0.36
N PRO A 187 -3.23 -46.36 -0.93
CA PRO A 187 -2.19 -46.54 -1.94
C PRO A 187 -1.24 -45.33 -2.05
N ASP A 188 0.05 -45.58 -2.33
CA ASP A 188 1.10 -44.54 -2.38
C ASP A 188 0.77 -43.36 -3.31
N ASN A 189 0.13 -43.64 -4.46
CA ASN A 189 -0.30 -42.60 -5.40
C ASN A 189 -1.39 -41.70 -4.83
N VAL A 190 -2.30 -42.24 -4.02
CA VAL A 190 -3.35 -41.48 -3.33
C VAL A 190 -2.76 -40.65 -2.20
N GLN A 191 -1.82 -41.22 -1.42
CA GLN A 191 -1.11 -40.46 -0.37
C GLN A 191 -0.38 -39.25 -0.95
N ALA A 192 0.38 -39.46 -2.03
CA ALA A 192 1.10 -38.40 -2.73
C ALA A 192 0.15 -37.33 -3.29
N TYR A 193 -0.99 -37.72 -3.84
CA TYR A 193 -2.02 -36.81 -4.33
C TYR A 193 -2.63 -35.96 -3.21
N ILE A 194 -3.05 -36.57 -2.10
CA ILE A 194 -3.62 -35.84 -0.96
C ILE A 194 -2.61 -34.81 -0.45
N ALA A 195 -1.36 -35.23 -0.21
CA ALA A 195 -0.29 -34.33 0.23
C ALA A 195 -0.04 -33.18 -0.77
N ALA A 196 -0.10 -33.46 -2.08
CA ALA A 196 0.06 -32.44 -3.12
C ALA A 196 -1.09 -31.42 -3.13
N ILE A 197 -2.34 -31.86 -3.00
CA ILE A 197 -3.50 -30.96 -2.90
C ILE A 197 -3.46 -30.12 -1.63
N GLU A 198 -3.09 -30.70 -0.48
CA GLU A 198 -2.96 -29.93 0.75
C GLU A 198 -1.86 -28.89 0.67
N LYS A 199 -0.74 -29.23 0.03
CA LYS A 199 0.34 -28.28 -0.22
C LYS A 199 -0.12 -27.17 -1.17
N LEU A 200 -0.78 -27.50 -2.28
CA LEU A 200 -1.35 -26.49 -3.19
C LEU A 200 -2.37 -25.60 -2.50
N TYR A 201 -3.23 -26.15 -1.64
CA TYR A 201 -4.21 -25.38 -0.88
C TYR A 201 -3.53 -24.36 0.07
N ARG A 202 -2.44 -24.77 0.74
CA ARG A 202 -1.64 -23.84 1.55
C ARG A 202 -0.93 -22.80 0.69
N ASP A 203 -0.25 -23.22 -0.38
CA ASP A 203 0.56 -22.32 -1.20
C ASP A 203 -0.31 -21.30 -1.96
N THR A 204 -1.48 -21.71 -2.47
CA THR A 204 -2.45 -20.81 -3.15
C THR A 204 -3.14 -19.85 -2.20
N SER A 205 -3.09 -20.10 -0.88
CA SER A 205 -3.60 -19.14 0.11
C SER A 205 -2.68 -17.91 0.28
N GLU A 206 -1.42 -18.00 -0.15
CA GLU A 206 -0.48 -16.87 -0.15
C GLU A 206 -0.72 -15.95 -1.36
N LEU A 207 -1.67 -15.03 -1.24
CA LEU A 207 -1.96 -14.04 -2.29
C LEU A 207 -0.87 -12.97 -2.42
N GLY A 208 -0.56 -12.61 -3.66
CA GLY A 208 0.26 -11.42 -3.95
C GLY A 208 -0.34 -10.15 -3.37
N TYR A 209 0.48 -9.15 -3.07
CA TYR A 209 -0.01 -7.87 -2.54
C TYR A 209 -1.06 -7.22 -3.48
N ALA A 210 -0.84 -7.24 -4.79
CA ALA A 210 -1.75 -6.68 -5.78
C ALA A 210 -3.12 -7.37 -5.78
N GLN A 211 -3.14 -8.70 -5.63
CA GLN A 211 -4.37 -9.48 -5.53
C GLN A 211 -5.13 -9.14 -4.24
N ARG A 212 -4.42 -9.03 -3.11
CA ARG A 212 -5.01 -8.64 -1.81
C ARG A 212 -5.69 -7.27 -1.87
N VAL A 213 -5.03 -6.27 -2.46
CA VAL A 213 -5.62 -4.92 -2.60
C VAL A 213 -6.82 -4.93 -3.56
N LYS A 214 -6.72 -5.62 -4.69
CA LYS A 214 -7.85 -5.75 -5.63
C LYS A 214 -9.05 -6.44 -5.00
N ALA A 215 -8.82 -7.48 -4.20
CA ALA A 215 -9.87 -8.15 -3.45
C ALA A 215 -10.52 -7.20 -2.42
N MET A 216 -9.71 -6.50 -1.64
CA MET A 216 -10.13 -5.59 -0.58
C MET A 216 -10.92 -4.38 -1.08
N LEU A 217 -10.55 -3.82 -2.24
CA LEU A 217 -11.20 -2.64 -2.81
C LEU A 217 -12.28 -3.00 -3.85
N GLY A 218 -12.20 -4.18 -4.46
CA GLY A 218 -13.16 -4.69 -5.44
C GLY A 218 -14.34 -5.45 -4.85
N GLY A 219 -14.36 -5.63 -3.52
CA GLY A 219 -15.45 -6.30 -2.79
C GLY A 219 -15.68 -7.73 -3.23
N ASN A 220 -14.60 -8.43 -3.56
CA ASN A 220 -14.67 -9.85 -3.87
C ASN A 220 -15.00 -10.61 -2.57
N VAL A 221 -16.27 -11.04 -2.45
CA VAL A 221 -16.81 -11.76 -1.29
C VAL A 221 -16.06 -13.06 -1.03
N GLU A 222 -15.56 -13.71 -2.09
CA GLU A 222 -14.84 -14.99 -1.99
C GLU A 222 -13.49 -14.79 -1.28
N LEU A 223 -12.79 -13.70 -1.57
CA LEU A 223 -11.45 -13.42 -1.02
C LEU A 223 -11.47 -12.62 0.30
N THR A 224 -12.55 -11.90 0.59
CA THR A 224 -12.63 -10.97 1.74
C THR A 224 -13.86 -11.17 2.62
N GLY A 225 -14.69 -12.18 2.33
CA GLY A 225 -15.94 -12.41 3.03
C GLY A 225 -16.90 -11.21 2.93
N ASN A 226 -17.73 -11.05 3.96
CA ASN A 226 -18.64 -9.90 4.07
C ASN A 226 -17.90 -8.56 4.29
N GLU A 227 -16.64 -8.59 4.69
CA GLU A 227 -15.85 -7.38 4.98
C GLU A 227 -15.57 -6.57 3.71
N GLY A 228 -15.38 -7.23 2.56
CA GLY A 228 -15.20 -6.55 1.28
C GLY A 228 -16.43 -5.75 0.82
N GLN A 229 -17.63 -6.29 1.01
CA GLN A 229 -18.88 -5.58 0.68
C GLN A 229 -19.10 -4.37 1.59
N GLN A 230 -18.88 -4.54 2.89
CA GLN A 230 -18.96 -3.43 3.85
C GLN A 230 -17.99 -2.32 3.47
N ARG A 231 -16.76 -2.68 3.10
CA ARG A 231 -15.73 -1.72 2.68
C ARG A 231 -16.09 -0.94 1.42
N ILE A 232 -16.69 -1.57 0.40
CA ILE A 232 -17.21 -0.84 -0.77
C ILE A 232 -18.24 0.19 -0.32
N GLY A 233 -19.22 -0.22 0.50
CA GLY A 233 -20.23 0.67 1.03
C GLY A 233 -19.63 1.86 1.78
N ASP A 234 -18.59 1.62 2.58
CA ASP A 234 -17.86 2.67 3.30
C ASP A 234 -17.08 3.60 2.37
N ILE A 235 -16.49 3.08 1.28
CA ILE A 235 -15.83 3.90 0.25
C ILE A 235 -16.85 4.81 -0.45
N GLU A 236 -18.01 4.29 -0.81
CA GLU A 236 -19.09 5.09 -1.42
C GLU A 236 -19.60 6.16 -0.45
N LYS A 237 -19.81 5.77 0.82
CA LYS A 237 -20.16 6.70 1.90
C LYS A 237 -19.12 7.80 2.05
N TYR A 238 -17.83 7.45 2.04
CA TYR A 238 -16.73 8.41 2.14
C TYR A 238 -16.76 9.42 0.99
N ARG A 239 -16.87 8.94 -0.26
CA ARG A 239 -16.96 9.82 -1.46
C ARG A 239 -18.17 10.75 -1.38
N LYS A 240 -19.32 10.24 -0.94
CA LYS A 240 -20.55 11.01 -0.77
C LYS A 240 -20.38 12.10 0.30
N GLN A 241 -19.92 11.74 1.49
CA GLN A 241 -19.72 12.70 2.58
C GLN A 241 -18.71 13.79 2.20
N LEU A 242 -17.62 13.43 1.51
CA LEU A 242 -16.64 14.39 1.01
C LEU A 242 -17.25 15.38 0.02
N SER A 243 -18.03 14.89 -0.95
CA SER A 243 -18.72 15.75 -1.93
C SER A 243 -19.74 16.67 -1.27
N GLU A 244 -20.49 16.17 -0.29
CA GLU A 244 -21.46 16.96 0.47
C GLU A 244 -20.78 18.03 1.31
N TYR A 245 -19.66 17.71 1.95
CA TYR A 245 -18.84 18.64 2.71
C TYR A 245 -18.34 19.79 1.83
N GLU A 246 -17.73 19.50 0.67
CA GLU A 246 -17.22 20.55 -0.23
C GLU A 246 -18.35 21.45 -0.76
N THR A 247 -19.51 20.87 -1.07
CA THR A 247 -20.68 21.62 -1.54
C THR A 247 -21.19 22.58 -0.45
N GLN A 248 -21.23 22.12 0.79
CA GLN A 248 -21.67 22.93 1.93
C GLN A 248 -20.65 24.01 2.26
N LEU A 249 -19.35 23.66 2.27
CA LEU A 249 -18.26 24.59 2.54
C LEU A 249 -18.29 25.79 1.60
N ALA A 250 -18.62 25.58 0.31
CA ALA A 250 -18.74 26.65 -0.68
C ALA A 250 -19.92 27.62 -0.43
N ARG A 251 -20.90 27.22 0.41
CA ARG A 251 -22.12 28.00 0.69
C ARG A 251 -22.13 28.62 2.08
N VAL A 252 -21.11 28.35 2.89
CA VAL A 252 -21.05 28.83 4.27
C VAL A 252 -20.98 30.35 4.31
N GLN A 253 -21.78 30.95 5.19
CA GLN A 253 -21.74 32.40 5.45
C GLN A 253 -21.64 32.74 6.93
N GLN A 254 -21.96 31.80 7.83
CA GLN A 254 -22.07 32.04 9.27
C GLN A 254 -21.13 31.16 10.08
N ASP A 255 -20.64 31.67 11.21
CA ASP A 255 -19.64 31.00 12.05
C ASP A 255 -20.09 29.62 12.56
N TYR A 256 -21.34 29.48 13.02
CA TYR A 256 -21.84 28.17 13.50
C TYR A 256 -21.88 27.10 12.39
N GLN A 257 -22.02 27.51 11.13
CA GLN A 257 -22.02 26.58 9.99
C GLN A 257 -20.60 26.02 9.76
N TYR A 258 -19.56 26.82 10.04
CA TYR A 258 -18.18 26.34 10.03
C TYR A 258 -17.95 25.31 11.15
N ASP A 259 -18.46 25.55 12.36
CA ASP A 259 -18.30 24.60 13.48
C ASP A 259 -18.92 23.24 13.17
N HIS A 260 -20.13 23.23 12.60
CA HIS A 260 -20.79 22.00 12.17
C HIS A 260 -20.02 21.28 11.07
N LEU A 261 -19.44 22.02 10.12
CA LEU A 261 -18.61 21.45 9.07
C LEU A 261 -17.29 20.92 9.61
N ASN A 262 -16.68 21.57 10.60
CA ASN A 262 -15.46 21.09 11.24
C ASN A 262 -15.69 19.74 11.95
N TYR A 263 -16.84 19.59 12.60
CA TYR A 263 -17.23 18.30 13.18
C TYR A 263 -17.37 17.21 12.09
N ARG A 264 -18.12 17.50 11.03
CA ARG A 264 -18.26 16.58 9.87
C ARG A 264 -16.93 16.26 9.21
N TRP A 265 -16.03 17.23 9.11
CA TRP A 265 -14.69 17.03 8.60
C TRP A 265 -13.92 16.01 9.43
N GLY A 266 -14.02 16.08 10.77
CA GLY A 266 -13.46 15.10 11.67
C GLY A 266 -13.96 13.67 11.41
N GLU A 267 -15.27 13.50 11.22
CA GLU A 267 -15.87 12.20 10.86
C GLU A 267 -15.35 11.67 9.52
N ILE A 268 -15.28 12.55 8.51
CA ILE A 268 -14.72 12.25 7.19
C ILE A 268 -13.25 11.81 7.30
N GLN A 269 -12.45 12.48 8.13
CA GLN A 269 -11.06 12.10 8.35
C GLN A 269 -10.93 10.75 9.08
N GLY A 270 -11.83 10.45 10.03
CA GLY A 270 -11.90 9.15 10.69
C GLY A 270 -12.19 8.03 9.71
N LEU A 271 -13.20 8.21 8.85
CA LEU A 271 -13.55 7.24 7.81
C LEU A 271 -12.44 7.06 6.77
N ARG A 272 -11.79 8.16 6.35
CA ARG A 272 -10.61 8.09 5.48
C ARG A 272 -9.51 7.23 6.09
N SER A 273 -9.21 7.45 7.38
CA SER A 273 -8.14 6.72 8.08
C SER A 273 -8.42 5.23 8.19
N SER A 274 -9.67 4.82 8.49
CA SER A 274 -10.04 3.39 8.58
C SER A 274 -10.01 2.68 7.22
N LEU A 275 -10.35 3.40 6.15
CA LEU A 275 -10.32 2.87 4.78
C LEU A 275 -8.89 2.74 4.26
N VAL A 276 -8.08 3.79 4.38
CA VAL A 276 -6.75 3.86 3.77
C VAL A 276 -5.68 3.18 4.61
N GLY A 277 -5.85 3.12 5.94
CA GLY A 277 -4.86 2.57 6.88
C GLY A 277 -4.38 1.15 6.50
N PRO A 278 -5.28 0.18 6.28
CA PRO A 278 -4.89 -1.17 5.87
C PRO A 278 -4.14 -1.23 4.53
N ILE A 279 -4.50 -0.39 3.55
CA ILE A 279 -3.81 -0.35 2.25
C ILE A 279 -2.39 0.21 2.40
N LYS A 280 -2.22 1.25 3.22
CA LYS A 280 -0.89 1.81 3.54
C LYS A 280 -0.03 0.84 4.35
N ALA A 281 -0.64 0.04 5.23
CA ALA A 281 0.06 -1.04 5.92
C ALA A 281 0.57 -2.08 4.92
N MET A 282 -0.26 -2.49 3.95
CA MET A 282 0.18 -3.40 2.87
C MET A 282 1.34 -2.83 2.05
N ASP A 283 1.35 -1.52 1.76
CA ASP A 283 2.49 -0.85 1.08
C ASP A 283 3.78 -0.94 1.92
N ALA A 284 3.69 -0.67 3.23
CA ALA A 284 4.83 -0.78 4.13
C ALA A 284 5.34 -2.22 4.24
N ASP A 285 4.43 -3.18 4.37
CA ASP A 285 4.76 -4.61 4.45
C ASP A 285 5.40 -5.11 3.14
N LEU A 286 4.87 -4.71 1.98
CA LEU A 286 5.46 -5.00 0.67
C LEU A 286 6.92 -4.52 0.60
N LYS A 287 7.16 -3.26 0.98
CA LYS A 287 8.50 -2.65 0.96
C LYS A 287 9.45 -3.35 1.94
N SER A 288 8.96 -3.71 3.12
CA SER A 288 9.71 -4.47 4.14
C SER A 288 10.07 -5.88 3.64
N ASP A 289 9.12 -6.60 3.05
CA ASP A 289 9.35 -7.94 2.51
C ASP A 289 10.31 -7.92 1.32
N ALA A 290 10.25 -6.89 0.48
CA ALA A 290 11.21 -6.72 -0.61
C ALA A 290 12.63 -6.45 -0.10
N GLN A 291 12.80 -5.69 0.99
CA GLN A 291 14.12 -5.48 1.60
C GLN A 291 14.77 -6.79 2.06
N LYS A 292 13.98 -7.78 2.48
CA LYS A 292 14.48 -9.12 2.84
C LYS A 292 15.07 -9.89 1.65
N LEU A 293 14.81 -9.45 0.42
CA LEU A 293 15.40 -10.04 -0.78
C LEU A 293 16.83 -9.56 -1.03
N LEU A 294 17.24 -8.45 -0.41
CA LEU A 294 18.52 -7.79 -0.66
C LEU A 294 19.67 -8.46 0.08
N SER A 295 20.83 -8.48 -0.56
CA SER A 295 22.11 -8.76 0.11
C SER A 295 22.54 -7.61 1.02
N VAL A 296 23.44 -7.90 1.95
CA VAL A 296 24.05 -6.88 2.83
C VAL A 296 24.74 -5.77 2.03
N ALA A 297 25.36 -6.12 0.90
CA ALA A 297 26.00 -5.14 0.02
C ALA A 297 24.97 -4.22 -0.68
N GLN A 298 23.83 -4.76 -1.10
CA GLN A 298 22.74 -3.98 -1.70
C GLN A 298 22.11 -3.03 -0.68
N MET A 299 21.85 -3.47 0.54
CA MET A 299 21.27 -2.62 1.60
C MET A 299 22.12 -1.37 1.92
N LYS A 300 23.44 -1.43 1.73
CA LYS A 300 24.34 -0.29 1.93
C LYS A 300 24.18 0.83 0.90
N ARG A 301 23.45 0.62 -0.20
CA ARG A 301 23.20 1.65 -1.24
C ARG A 301 22.21 2.74 -0.81
N GLY A 302 21.63 2.63 0.38
CA GLY A 302 20.62 3.57 0.87
C GLY A 302 19.21 3.26 0.37
N SER A 303 18.26 4.12 0.69
CA SER A 303 16.85 3.98 0.32
C SER A 303 16.63 4.15 -1.18
N VAL A 304 15.56 3.53 -1.70
CA VAL A 304 15.17 3.70 -3.11
C VAL A 304 14.78 5.16 -3.33
N PRO A 305 15.25 5.80 -4.42
CA PRO A 305 14.82 7.14 -4.74
C PRO A 305 13.31 7.18 -4.95
N GLU A 306 12.64 8.05 -4.20
CA GLU A 306 11.23 8.36 -4.41
C GLU A 306 11.04 9.10 -5.76
N PRO A 307 9.84 9.14 -6.34
CA PRO A 307 9.56 9.95 -7.53
C PRO A 307 9.34 11.43 -7.14
N TRP A 308 9.44 12.33 -8.12
CA TRP A 308 9.13 13.76 -7.92
C TRP A 308 7.62 13.99 -7.98
N THR A 309 6.94 13.81 -6.85
CA THR A 309 5.51 14.11 -6.69
C THR A 309 5.28 15.56 -6.27
N ALA A 310 4.04 16.06 -6.43
CA ALA A 310 3.66 17.39 -5.95
C ALA A 310 3.97 17.58 -4.44
N LEU A 311 3.69 16.55 -3.65
CA LEU A 311 4.01 16.53 -2.22
C LEU A 311 5.51 16.63 -1.99
N ARG A 312 6.32 15.82 -2.69
CA ARG A 312 7.77 15.85 -2.53
C ARG A 312 8.38 17.19 -2.95
N ILE A 313 7.87 17.81 -4.01
CA ILE A 313 8.26 19.16 -4.42
C ILE A 313 7.98 20.14 -3.28
N SER A 314 6.79 20.07 -2.68
CA SER A 314 6.40 20.93 -1.56
C SER A 314 7.26 20.70 -0.31
N ASP A 315 7.57 19.44 0.01
CA ASP A 315 8.47 19.07 1.11
C ASP A 315 9.88 19.62 0.86
N THR A 316 10.40 19.44 -0.35
CA THR A 316 11.72 19.90 -0.75
C THR A 316 11.81 21.43 -0.72
N LEU A 317 10.80 22.14 -1.23
CA LEU A 317 10.74 23.60 -1.19
C LEU A 317 10.67 24.12 0.24
N THR A 318 9.94 23.44 1.13
CA THR A 318 9.87 23.83 2.55
C THR A 318 11.23 23.66 3.22
N ILE A 319 11.90 22.52 3.00
CA ILE A 319 13.23 22.25 3.54
C ILE A 319 14.26 23.26 2.99
N ALA A 320 14.27 23.47 1.67
CA ALA A 320 15.15 24.42 1.01
C ALA A 320 14.90 25.86 1.50
N GLY A 321 13.64 26.26 1.62
CA GLY A 321 13.26 27.58 2.15
C GLY A 321 13.79 27.81 3.56
N LEU A 322 13.57 26.85 4.47
CA LEU A 322 14.04 26.95 5.86
C LEU A 322 15.57 27.02 5.96
N THR A 323 16.26 26.15 5.23
CA THR A 323 17.73 26.09 5.24
C THR A 323 18.37 27.32 4.60
N ILE A 324 17.95 27.70 3.40
CA ILE A 324 18.54 28.81 2.65
C ILE A 324 18.19 30.14 3.31
N LEU A 325 16.91 30.41 3.60
CA LEU A 325 16.53 31.67 4.24
C LEU A 325 17.13 31.80 5.64
N GLY A 326 17.25 30.69 6.39
CA GLY A 326 17.93 30.67 7.68
C GLY A 326 19.39 31.12 7.56
N LEU A 327 20.15 30.57 6.61
CA LEU A 327 21.52 30.99 6.33
C LEU A 327 21.60 32.46 5.90
N LEU A 328 20.73 32.88 4.98
CA LEU A 328 20.72 34.27 4.48
C LEU A 328 20.43 35.28 5.61
N LEU A 329 19.53 34.94 6.55
CA LEU A 329 19.28 35.76 7.75
C LEU A 329 20.47 35.77 8.71
N ILE A 330 21.18 34.66 8.89
CA ILE A 330 22.39 34.65 9.73
C ILE A 330 23.46 35.58 9.14
N PHE A 331 23.73 35.44 7.83
CA PHE A 331 24.74 36.24 7.13
C PHE A 331 24.32 37.68 6.82
N GLY A 332 23.04 38.02 6.95
CA GLY A 332 22.55 39.38 6.69
C GLY A 332 22.44 39.73 5.22
N LEU A 333 22.07 38.76 4.40
CA LEU A 333 21.88 38.90 2.95
C LEU A 333 20.47 39.40 2.58
N PHE A 334 19.71 39.93 3.55
CA PHE A 334 18.40 40.58 3.42
C PHE A 334 18.22 41.71 4.41
#